data_AF-A0A7J9S0G7-F1
#
_entry.id   AF-A0A7J9S0G7-F1
#
_cell.length_a   1.000
_cell.length_b   1.000
_cell.length_c   1.000
_cell.angle_alpha   90.00
_cell.angle_beta   90.00
_cell.angle_gamma   90.00
#
_symmetry.space_group_name_H-M   'P 1'
#
loop_
_entity.id
_entity.type
_entity.pdbx_description
1 polymer ?
#
loop_
_entity_poly.entity_id
_entity_poly.type
_entity_poly.pdbx_seq_one_letter_code
_entity_poly.pdbx_strand_id
1 'polypeptide(L)' 'MEAPVAGIDVSKDKLIMYFQGKYYEFPNDRQGYEEIIKILPKGCKVGI' A
#
# COMPACT_ATOMS: atom_id res chain seq x y z
N MET A 1 -17.93 4.25 -10.83
CA MET A 1 -16.49 3.93 -10.95
C MET A 1 -16.12 3.12 -9.74
N GLU A 2 -15.52 1.93 -9.93
CA GLU A 2 -14.97 1.17 -8.82
C GLU A 2 -13.81 1.96 -8.18
N ALA A 3 -13.75 1.95 -6.84
CA ALA A 3 -12.64 2.58 -6.14
C ALA A 3 -11.34 1.88 -6.53
N PRO A 4 -10.23 2.62 -6.76
CA PRO A 4 -8.97 1.99 -7.08
C PRO A 4 -8.54 1.11 -5.91
N VAL A 5 -8.16 -0.14 -6.20
CA VAL A 5 -7.71 -1.13 -5.22
C VAL A 5 -6.19 -1.14 -5.21
N ALA A 6 -5.60 -1.02 -4.02
CA ALA A 6 -4.18 -1.25 -3.81
C ALA A 6 -3.97 -2.68 -3.32
N GLY A 7 -3.07 -3.42 -3.96
CA GLY A 7 -2.59 -4.71 -3.44
C GLY A 7 -1.41 -4.46 -2.54
N ILE A 8 -1.46 -4.93 -1.30
CA ILE A 8 -0.35 -4.87 -0.35
C ILE A 8 0.06 -6.28 0.03
N ASP A 9 1.28 -6.66 -0.35
CA ASP A 9 1.93 -7.88 0.13
C ASP A 9 2.77 -7.56 1.37
N VAL A 10 2.60 -8.35 2.43
CA VAL A 10 3.23 -8.15 3.72
C VAL A 10 4.21 -9.29 3.96
N SER A 11 5.50 -8.94 3.94
CA SER A 11 6.59 -9.84 4.27
C SER A 11 7.16 -9.53 5.66
N LYS A 12 8.15 -10.31 6.12
CA LYS A 12 8.70 -10.18 7.48
C LYS A 12 9.34 -8.80 7.74
N ASP A 13 10.00 -8.22 6.75
CA ASP A 13 10.77 -6.99 6.86
C ASP A 13 10.25 -5.89 5.92
N LYS A 14 9.33 -6.19 4.99
CA LYS A 14 8.87 -5.26 3.97
C LYS A 14 7.36 -5.28 3.73
N LEU A 15 6.84 -4.13 3.33
CA LEU A 15 5.51 -3.93 2.77
C LEU A 15 5.67 -3.59 1.29
N ILE A 16 5.07 -4.38 0.43
CA ILE A 16 5.12 -4.18 -1.02
C ILE A 16 3.74 -3.74 -1.47
N MET A 17 3.62 -2.55 -2.05
CA MET A 17 2.36 -2.02 -2.54
C MET A 17 2.37 -1.90 -4.06
N TYR A 18 1.35 -2.49 -4.69
CA TYR A 18 1.03 -2.31 -6.10
C TYR A 18 -0.20 -1.41 -6.23
N PHE A 19 -0.01 -0.22 -6.80
CA PHE A 19 -1.10 0.74 -6.97
C PHE A 19 -0.97 1.50 -8.29
N GLN A 20 -2.03 1.49 -9.11
CA GLN A 20 -2.09 2.18 -10.40
C GLN A 20 -0.87 1.92 -11.33
N GLY A 21 -0.39 0.68 -11.38
CA GLY A 21 0.76 0.28 -12.20
C GLY A 21 2.13 0.69 -11.63
N LYS A 22 2.17 1.21 -10.40
CA LYS A 22 3.41 1.54 -9.68
C LYS A 22 3.70 0.52 -8.59
N TYR A 23 4.99 0.26 -8.40
CA TYR A 23 5.55 -0.58 -7.34
C TYR A 23 6.16 0.31 -6.27
N TYR A 24 5.83 0.03 -5.00
CA TYR A 24 6.41 0.69 -3.84
C TYR A 24 6.87 -0.36 -2.84
N GLU A 25 7.99 -0.08 -2.18
CA GLU A 25 8.56 -0.94 -1.15
C GLU A 25 8.85 -0.10 0.09
N PHE A 26 8.33 -0.54 1.23
CA PHE A 26 8.49 0.10 2.52
C PHE A 26 9.00 -0.92 3.55
N PRO A 27 9.66 -0.48 4.64
CA PRO A 27 9.89 -1.35 5.78
C PRO A 27 8.56 -1.82 6.39
N ASN A 28 8.51 -3.06 6.87
CA ASN A 28 7.40 -3.57 7.68
C ASN A 28 7.50 -3.06 9.12
N ASP A 29 7.26 -1.76 9.26
CA ASP A 29 7.15 -1.07 10.52
C ASP A 29 6.03 -0.02 10.44
N ARG A 30 5.82 0.68 11.55
CA ARG A 30 4.80 1.72 11.64
C ARG A 30 4.99 2.82 10.58
N GLN A 31 6.24 3.19 10.29
CA GLN A 31 6.52 4.26 9.33
C GLN A 31 6.14 3.83 7.91
N GLY A 32 6.41 2.58 7.53
CA GLY A 32 6.02 2.05 6.23
C GLY A 32 4.50 2.08 6.01
N TYR A 33 3.71 1.72 7.02
CA TYR A 33 2.26 1.86 6.95
C TYR A 33 1.79 3.32 6.86
N GLU A 34 2.44 4.24 7.58
CA GLU A 34 2.14 5.68 7.49
C GLU A 34 2.43 6.26 6.10
N GLU A 35 3.48 5.78 5.42
CA GLU A 35 3.79 6.19 4.04
C GLU A 35 2.79 5.64 3.02
N ILE A 36 2.37 4.38 3.17
CA ILE A 36 1.30 3.78 2.35
C ILE A 36 0.02 4.63 2.45
N ILE A 37 -0.40 5.00 3.67
CA ILE A 37 -1.61 5.81 3.89
C ILE A 37 -1.51 7.18 3.22
N LYS A 38 -0.31 7.79 3.13
CA LYS A 38 -0.11 9.08 2.44
C LYS A 38 -0.25 8.95 0.92
N ILE A 39 0.11 7.80 0.35
CA ILE A 39 0.05 7.56 -1.10
C ILE A 39 -1.37 7.19 -1.53
N LEU A 40 -2.08 6.40 -0.70
CA LEU A 40 -3.41 5.95 -1.04
C LEU A 40 -4.43 7.09 -0.92
N PRO A 41 -5.20 7.38 -1.98
CA PRO A 41 -6.23 8.40 -1.91
C PRO A 41 -7.32 8.01 -0.90
N LYS A 42 -7.94 9.00 -0.26
CA LYS A 42 -9.05 8.77 0.68
C LYS A 42 -10.13 7.89 0.03
N GLY A 43 -10.49 6.79 0.70
CA GLY A 43 -11.47 5.83 0.19
C GLY A 43 -10.91 4.73 -0.70
N CYS A 44 -9.59 4.67 -0.90
CA CYS A 44 -8.92 3.52 -1.52
C CYS A 44 -9.11 2.27 -0.65
N LYS A 45 -9.51 1.17 -1.27
CA LYS A 45 -9.60 -0.13 -0.61
C LYS A 45 -8.23 -0.79 -0.66
N VAL A 46 -7.75 -1.22 0.50
CA VAL A 46 -6.55 -2.03 0.62
C VAL A 46 -6.97 -3.49 0.57
N GLY A 47 -6.44 -4.24 -0.40
CA GLY A 47 -6.43 -5.69 -0.37
C GLY A 47 -5.12 -6.14 0.29
N ILE A 48 -5.24 -6.92 1.36
CA ILE A 48 -4.12 -7.61 2.02
C ILE A 48 -4.28 -9.10 1.69
#